data_AF-A0A6P7QNL0-F1
#
_entry.id   AF-A0A6P7QNL0-F1
#
_cell.length_a   1.000
_cell.length_b   1.000
_cell.length_c   1.000
_cell.angle_alpha   90.00
_cell.angle_beta   90.00
_cell.angle_gamma   90.00
#
_symmetry.space_group_name_H-M   'P 1'
#
loop_
_entity.id
_entity.type
_entity.pdbx_description
1 polymer ?
#
loop_
_entity_poly.entity_id
_entity_poly.type
_entity_poly.pdbx_seq_one_letter_code
_entity_poly.pdbx_strand_id
1 'polypeptide(L)'
;MYTGSPGPPGSSGDIALVQLASPVALSSQVQPVCLPEASADFYPGMQCWVTGWGYTGEGEPLKPPYNLQEARVSVVDVKTCSQAYNSPNGSLIQPDMLCARGPGDACQDDSGGPLVCQVAGTWQQAGVVSWGEGCGRPDRPGVYARVTAYVNWIHHHIPESGGLGMQGLPWAPLLAALFWPSLFLLLVSGVLMAKYWLSSPSYPASEL
;
A
#
# COMPACT_ATOMS: atom_id res chain seq x y z
N MET A 1 -20.69 -8.08 -9.30
CA MET A 1 -20.55 -9.54 -9.44
C MET A 1 -19.85 -9.81 -10.76
N TYR A 2 -18.76 -10.58 -10.76
CA TYR A 2 -18.07 -10.97 -11.99
C TYR A 2 -19.02 -11.86 -12.82
N THR A 3 -19.36 -11.47 -14.04
CA THR A 3 -20.31 -12.19 -14.92
C THR A 3 -19.61 -12.91 -16.07
N GLY A 4 -18.28 -12.98 -16.06
CA GLY A 4 -17.49 -13.69 -17.07
C GLY A 4 -17.19 -15.12 -16.68
N SER A 5 -17.07 -16.01 -17.67
CA SER A 5 -16.45 -17.33 -17.46
C SER A 5 -14.99 -17.15 -17.04
N PRO A 6 -14.46 -17.97 -16.11
CA PRO A 6 -13.05 -17.95 -15.77
C PRO A 6 -12.17 -18.11 -17.02
N GLY A 7 -11.14 -17.28 -17.15
CA GLY A 7 -10.12 -17.44 -18.18
C GLY A 7 -9.28 -18.71 -17.94
N PRO A 8 -8.49 -19.16 -18.94
CA PRO A 8 -7.50 -20.19 -18.71
C PRO A 8 -6.44 -19.73 -17.67
N PRO A 9 -5.74 -20.65 -16.99
CA PRO A 9 -4.65 -20.29 -16.08
C PRO A 9 -3.62 -19.34 -16.72
N GLY A 10 -3.26 -18.28 -16.01
CA GLY A 10 -2.40 -17.22 -16.54
C GLY A 10 -3.13 -16.16 -17.38
N SER A 11 -4.46 -16.09 -17.32
CA SER A 11 -5.21 -14.92 -17.79
C SER A 11 -5.04 -13.72 -16.85
N SER A 12 -5.14 -12.51 -17.38
CA SER A 12 -5.25 -11.28 -16.59
C SER A 12 -6.51 -11.27 -15.72
N GLY A 13 -6.53 -10.41 -14.70
CA GLY A 13 -7.73 -10.18 -13.89
C GLY A 13 -7.88 -11.11 -12.69
N ASP A 14 -6.82 -11.79 -12.25
CA ASP A 14 -6.85 -12.66 -11.08
C ASP A 14 -6.81 -11.86 -9.77
N ILE A 15 -7.87 -11.08 -9.54
CA ILE A 15 -8.05 -10.27 -8.35
C ILE A 15 -9.53 -10.24 -7.96
N ALA A 16 -9.80 -10.19 -6.66
CA ALA A 16 -11.15 -10.07 -6.14
C ALA A 16 -11.19 -9.18 -4.88
N LEU A 17 -12.34 -8.54 -4.66
CA LEU A 17 -12.66 -7.89 -3.40
C LEU A 17 -13.70 -8.73 -2.66
N VAL A 18 -13.46 -8.94 -1.37
CA VAL A 18 -14.36 -9.68 -0.48
C VAL A 18 -14.87 -8.73 0.60
N GLN A 19 -16.18 -8.51 0.62
CA GLN A 19 -16.84 -7.73 1.67
C GLN A 19 -17.26 -8.66 2.80
N LEU A 20 -16.77 -8.41 4.01
CA LEU A 20 -17.19 -9.12 5.21
C LEU A 20 -18.65 -8.80 5.54
N ALA A 21 -19.38 -9.79 6.07
CA ALA A 21 -20.76 -9.59 6.52
C ALA A 21 -20.89 -8.57 7.66
N SER A 22 -19.85 -8.47 8.48
CA SER A 22 -19.73 -7.51 9.58
C SER A 22 -18.29 -6.96 9.64
N PRO A 23 -18.09 -5.69 10.05
CA PRO A 23 -16.76 -5.13 10.25
C PRO A 23 -15.97 -5.91 11.31
N VAL A 24 -14.65 -6.06 11.09
CA VAL A 24 -13.74 -6.65 12.07
C VAL A 24 -13.14 -5.57 12.97
N ALA A 25 -12.98 -5.85 14.26
CA ALA A 25 -12.29 -4.96 15.18
C ALA A 25 -10.76 -5.08 15.00
N LEU A 26 -10.08 -3.95 14.81
CA LEU A 26 -8.62 -3.92 14.74
C LEU A 26 -8.00 -4.21 16.11
N SER A 27 -6.87 -4.92 16.10
CA SER A 27 -6.13 -5.31 17.31
C SER A 27 -4.64 -5.47 16.99
N SER A 28 -3.82 -5.84 17.97
CA SER A 28 -2.41 -6.17 17.72
C SER A 28 -2.20 -7.35 16.76
N GLN A 29 -3.23 -8.19 16.54
CA GLN A 29 -3.18 -9.36 15.66
C GLN A 29 -4.00 -9.18 14.38
N VAL A 30 -4.81 -8.12 14.28
CA VAL A 30 -5.67 -7.82 13.14
C VAL A 30 -5.42 -6.38 12.71
N GLN A 31 -4.67 -6.22 11.63
CA GLN A 31 -4.32 -4.93 11.04
C GLN A 31 -4.46 -5.00 9.51
N PRO A 32 -4.90 -3.92 8.85
CA PRO A 32 -4.86 -3.84 7.39
C PRO A 32 -3.42 -3.72 6.90
N VAL A 33 -3.15 -4.26 5.71
CA VAL A 33 -1.94 -3.95 4.94
C VAL A 33 -2.15 -2.66 4.14
N CYS A 34 -1.10 -1.90 3.88
CA CYS A 34 -1.21 -0.69 3.07
C CYS A 34 -1.42 -1.07 1.59
N LEU A 35 -2.42 -0.43 0.97
CA LEU A 35 -2.56 -0.42 -0.48
C LEU A 35 -1.51 0.55 -1.05
N PRO A 36 -0.70 0.16 -2.05
CA PRO A 36 0.25 1.05 -2.69
C PRO A 36 -0.46 2.08 -3.58
N GLU A 37 0.23 3.17 -3.90
CA GLU A 37 -0.17 4.06 -5.00
C GLU A 37 -0.15 3.32 -6.33
N ALA A 38 -1.02 3.70 -7.28
CA ALA A 38 -1.06 3.07 -8.61
C ALA A 38 0.27 3.23 -9.38
N SER A 39 1.04 4.27 -9.08
CA SER A 39 2.36 4.54 -9.65
C SER A 39 3.52 3.93 -8.87
N ALA A 40 3.27 3.23 -7.76
CA ALA A 40 4.33 2.59 -6.99
C ALA A 40 5.03 1.53 -7.85
N ASP A 41 6.35 1.50 -7.76
CA ASP A 41 7.17 0.54 -8.50
C ASP A 41 7.85 -0.44 -7.53
N PHE A 42 7.52 -1.71 -7.67
CA PHE A 42 8.19 -2.81 -7.00
C PHE A 42 9.30 -3.32 -7.92
N TYR A 43 10.48 -2.72 -7.82
CA TYR A 43 11.56 -2.96 -8.76
C TYR A 43 12.23 -4.35 -8.59
N PRO A 44 12.83 -4.92 -9.65
CA PRO A 44 13.52 -6.20 -9.59
C PRO A 44 14.60 -6.26 -8.50
N GLY A 45 14.61 -7.34 -7.72
CA GLY A 45 15.50 -7.53 -6.57
C GLY A 45 14.97 -6.99 -5.25
N MET A 46 13.87 -6.21 -5.25
CA MET A 46 13.20 -5.80 -4.02
C MET A 46 12.76 -7.03 -3.22
N GLN A 47 13.08 -7.04 -1.92
CA GLN A 47 12.72 -8.13 -1.01
C GLN A 47 11.26 -8.00 -0.57
N CYS A 48 10.54 -9.09 -0.70
CA CYS A 48 9.13 -9.22 -0.35
C CYS A 48 8.90 -10.54 0.39
N TRP A 49 7.75 -10.67 1.02
CA TRP A 49 7.35 -11.82 1.79
C TRP A 49 6.01 -12.33 1.27
N VAL A 50 5.95 -13.63 1.06
CA VAL A 50 4.70 -14.35 0.82
C VAL A 50 4.40 -15.19 2.06
N THR A 51 3.13 -15.21 2.47
CA THR A 51 2.68 -15.92 3.66
C THR A 51 1.43 -16.73 3.35
N GLY A 52 1.30 -17.89 4.00
CA GLY A 52 0.16 -18.77 3.76
C GLY A 52 0.19 -20.06 4.58
N TRP A 53 -0.88 -20.83 4.44
CA TRP A 53 -1.08 -22.14 5.08
C TRP A 53 -1.13 -23.28 4.07
N GLY A 54 -0.78 -23.00 2.83
CA GLY A 54 -0.70 -23.98 1.77
C GLY A 54 0.41 -25.00 1.96
N TYR A 55 0.71 -25.69 0.89
CA TYR A 55 1.70 -26.76 0.87
C TYR A 55 3.10 -26.22 1.16
N THR A 56 3.90 -26.96 1.94
CA THR A 56 5.29 -26.58 2.25
C THR A 56 6.28 -27.02 1.16
N GLY A 57 5.80 -27.71 0.14
CA GLY A 57 6.53 -28.20 -1.02
C GLY A 57 5.61 -28.96 -1.96
N GLU A 58 6.09 -29.33 -3.14
CA GLU A 58 5.29 -30.05 -4.14
C GLU A 58 4.75 -31.37 -3.60
N GLY A 59 3.42 -31.45 -3.43
CA GLY A 59 2.76 -32.64 -2.87
C GLY A 59 2.94 -32.83 -1.36
N GLU A 60 3.54 -31.86 -0.66
CA GLU A 60 3.76 -31.87 0.79
C GLU A 60 2.80 -30.91 1.51
N PRO A 61 1.62 -31.37 1.96
CA PRO A 61 0.67 -30.53 2.67
C PRO A 61 1.24 -30.06 4.01
N LEU A 62 0.81 -28.87 4.46
CA LEU A 62 1.16 -28.36 5.78
C LEU A 62 0.71 -29.33 6.87
N LYS A 63 1.61 -29.64 7.81
CA LYS A 63 1.34 -30.58 8.91
C LYS A 63 0.87 -29.84 10.16
N PRO A 64 0.09 -30.49 11.05
CA PRO A 64 -0.23 -29.95 12.37
C PRO A 64 1.03 -29.45 13.10
N PRO A 65 0.97 -28.31 13.82
CA PRO A 65 -0.23 -27.57 14.22
C PRO A 65 -0.71 -26.52 13.21
N TYR A 66 -0.31 -26.60 11.93
CA TYR A 66 -0.72 -25.67 10.87
C TYR A 66 -0.33 -24.21 11.16
N ASN A 67 0.89 -24.02 11.65
CA ASN A 67 1.44 -22.68 11.83
C ASN A 67 1.49 -21.96 10.47
N LEU A 68 1.18 -20.66 10.46
CA LEU A 68 1.37 -19.83 9.27
C LEU A 68 2.84 -19.90 8.83
N GLN A 69 3.06 -20.09 7.52
CA GLN A 69 4.38 -20.09 6.92
C GLN A 69 4.68 -18.73 6.29
N GLU A 70 5.97 -18.41 6.18
CA GLU A 70 6.46 -17.25 5.45
C GLU A 70 7.68 -17.62 4.60
N ALA A 71 7.79 -17.01 3.42
CA ALA A 71 8.96 -17.13 2.58
C ALA A 71 9.41 -15.76 2.08
N ARG A 72 10.71 -15.49 2.22
CA ARG A 72 11.34 -14.32 1.62
C ARG A 72 11.60 -14.57 0.15
N VAL A 73 11.10 -13.69 -0.70
CA VAL A 73 11.25 -13.71 -2.15
C VAL A 73 11.75 -12.36 -2.64
N SER A 74 12.30 -12.33 -3.85
CA SER A 74 12.77 -11.14 -4.54
C SER A 74 11.98 -10.95 -5.83
N VAL A 75 11.55 -9.72 -6.10
CA VAL A 75 10.89 -9.39 -7.36
C VAL A 75 11.78 -9.73 -8.55
N VAL A 76 11.19 -10.29 -9.60
CA VAL A 76 11.86 -10.66 -10.86
C VAL A 76 11.31 -9.77 -11.97
N ASP A 77 12.20 -9.28 -12.84
CA ASP A 77 11.77 -8.50 -13.99
C ASP A 77 10.93 -9.33 -14.97
N VAL A 78 10.01 -8.67 -15.67
CA VAL A 78 9.05 -9.32 -16.57
C VAL A 78 9.74 -10.10 -17.68
N LYS A 79 10.89 -9.63 -18.19
CA LYS A 79 11.61 -10.31 -19.27
C LYS A 79 12.18 -11.63 -18.80
N THR A 80 12.88 -11.64 -17.66
CA THR A 80 13.40 -12.86 -17.04
C THR A 80 12.27 -13.83 -16.70
N CYS A 81 11.17 -13.33 -16.13
CA CYS A 81 10.02 -14.18 -15.82
C CYS A 81 9.37 -14.77 -17.09
N SER A 82 9.21 -13.98 -18.14
CA SER A 82 8.66 -14.46 -19.42
C SER A 82 9.54 -15.52 -20.05
N GLN A 83 10.87 -15.40 -19.93
CA GLN A 83 11.81 -16.43 -20.41
C GLN A 83 11.68 -17.73 -19.62
N ALA A 84 11.48 -17.65 -18.30
CA ALA A 84 11.27 -18.80 -17.43
C ALA A 84 9.99 -19.61 -17.79
N TYR A 85 8.99 -18.96 -18.38
CA TYR A 85 7.74 -19.57 -18.81
C TYR A 85 7.61 -19.74 -20.34
N ASN A 86 8.68 -19.46 -21.09
CA ASN A 86 8.66 -19.56 -22.56
C ASN A 86 8.62 -21.03 -23.02
N SER A 87 7.41 -21.53 -23.24
CA SER A 87 7.14 -22.89 -23.71
C SER A 87 6.00 -22.85 -24.73
N PRO A 88 5.97 -23.75 -25.74
CA PRO A 88 4.87 -23.82 -26.72
C PRO A 88 3.47 -23.94 -26.10
N ASN A 89 3.39 -24.50 -24.88
CA ASN A 89 2.15 -24.64 -24.11
C ASN A 89 2.20 -23.85 -22.79
N GLY A 90 3.15 -22.94 -22.62
CA GLY A 90 3.31 -22.13 -21.42
C GLY A 90 2.35 -20.94 -21.38
N SER A 91 1.94 -20.54 -20.18
CA SER A 91 1.16 -19.32 -20.01
C SER A 91 2.04 -18.08 -20.18
N LEU A 92 1.52 -17.07 -20.88
CA LEU A 92 2.21 -15.79 -21.07
C LEU A 92 2.11 -14.94 -19.79
N ILE A 93 3.21 -14.30 -19.42
CA ILE A 93 3.20 -13.29 -18.35
C ILE A 93 2.49 -12.04 -18.85
N GLN A 94 1.36 -11.70 -18.22
CA GLN A 94 0.52 -10.58 -18.62
C GLN A 94 1.00 -9.25 -18.03
N PRO A 95 0.62 -8.09 -18.61
CA PRO A 95 1.04 -6.78 -18.12
C PRO A 95 0.61 -6.45 -16.70
N ASP A 96 -0.44 -7.08 -16.19
CA ASP A 96 -1.00 -6.95 -14.84
C ASP A 96 -0.43 -7.97 -13.85
N MET A 97 0.64 -8.68 -14.23
CA MET A 97 1.32 -9.65 -13.37
C MET A 97 2.67 -9.12 -12.85
N LEU A 98 3.08 -9.69 -11.73
CA LEU A 98 4.37 -9.49 -11.06
C LEU A 98 4.95 -10.87 -10.77
N CYS A 99 6.26 -11.04 -10.92
CA CYS A 99 6.93 -12.28 -10.57
C CYS A 99 7.86 -12.09 -9.38
N ALA A 100 7.98 -13.11 -8.54
CA ALA A 100 8.97 -13.14 -7.46
C ALA A 100 9.56 -14.54 -7.33
N ARG A 101 10.82 -14.61 -6.86
CA ARG A 101 11.50 -15.89 -6.59
C ARG A 101 12.35 -15.79 -5.34
N GLY A 102 12.55 -16.90 -4.66
CA GLY A 102 13.40 -16.95 -3.48
C GLY A 102 13.79 -18.39 -3.13
N PRO A 103 14.47 -18.58 -1.98
CA PRO A 103 14.69 -19.92 -1.42
C PRO A 103 13.39 -20.63 -1.02
N GLY A 104 12.27 -19.91 -0.93
CA GLY A 104 10.92 -20.45 -0.84
C GLY A 104 10.00 -19.75 -1.85
N ASP A 105 8.75 -20.19 -1.91
CA ASP A 105 7.72 -19.68 -2.82
C ASP A 105 6.33 -19.95 -2.23
N ALA A 106 5.29 -19.33 -2.79
CA ALA A 106 3.93 -19.81 -2.59
C ALA A 106 3.75 -21.18 -3.24
N CYS A 107 2.81 -21.97 -2.72
CA CYS A 107 2.54 -23.30 -3.22
C CYS A 107 1.03 -23.55 -3.35
N GLN A 108 0.62 -24.81 -3.51
CA GLN A 108 -0.80 -25.15 -3.58
C GLN A 108 -1.52 -24.66 -2.32
N ASP A 109 -2.74 -24.16 -2.50
CA ASP A 109 -3.61 -23.56 -1.46
C ASP A 109 -3.13 -22.22 -0.86
N ASP A 110 -2.08 -21.59 -1.40
CA ASP A 110 -1.70 -20.20 -1.05
C ASP A 110 -2.31 -19.14 -1.98
N SER A 111 -2.99 -19.55 -3.06
CA SER A 111 -3.65 -18.64 -4.03
C SER A 111 -4.62 -17.68 -3.34
N GLY A 112 -4.58 -16.40 -3.74
CA GLY A 112 -5.29 -15.32 -3.05
C GLY A 112 -4.54 -14.73 -1.84
N GLY A 113 -3.48 -15.39 -1.37
CA GLY A 113 -2.60 -14.92 -0.30
C GLY A 113 -1.77 -13.69 -0.71
N PRO A 114 -1.18 -12.98 0.27
CA PRO A 114 -0.50 -11.72 0.02
C PRO A 114 0.96 -11.92 -0.39
N LEU A 115 1.42 -11.08 -1.32
CA LEU A 115 2.84 -10.74 -1.47
C LEU A 115 3.04 -9.31 -0.99
N VAL A 116 3.78 -9.15 0.11
CA VAL A 116 4.02 -7.84 0.74
C VAL A 116 5.49 -7.44 0.65
N CYS A 117 5.75 -6.17 0.36
CA CYS A 117 7.09 -5.62 0.32
C CYS A 117 7.18 -4.46 1.31
N GLN A 118 8.35 -4.29 1.95
CA GLN A 118 8.56 -3.19 2.88
C GLN A 118 9.06 -1.96 2.11
N VAL A 119 8.30 -0.87 2.14
CA VAL A 119 8.59 0.40 1.47
C VAL A 119 8.58 1.51 2.52
N ALA A 120 9.71 2.21 2.68
CA ALA A 120 9.87 3.30 3.65
C ALA A 120 9.42 2.95 5.09
N GLY A 121 9.65 1.70 5.51
CA GLY A 121 9.28 1.21 6.85
C GLY A 121 7.85 0.65 6.98
N THR A 122 7.05 0.72 5.92
CA THR A 122 5.66 0.24 5.90
C THR A 122 5.50 -0.97 4.98
N TRP A 123 4.67 -1.93 5.37
CA TRP A 123 4.31 -3.08 4.53
C TRP A 123 3.23 -2.69 3.53
N GLN A 124 3.55 -2.79 2.24
CA GLN A 124 2.62 -2.55 1.15
C GLN A 124 2.34 -3.85 0.40
N GLN A 125 1.09 -4.07 0.01
CA GLN A 125 0.70 -5.26 -0.76
C GLN A 125 1.10 -5.06 -2.23
N ALA A 126 2.14 -5.76 -2.66
CA ALA A 126 2.66 -5.68 -4.02
C ALA A 126 1.93 -6.63 -4.99
N GLY A 127 1.51 -7.78 -4.48
CA GLY A 127 0.88 -8.81 -5.27
C GLY A 127 -0.15 -9.65 -4.50
N VAL A 128 -0.91 -10.42 -5.27
CA VAL A 128 -1.79 -11.50 -4.80
C VAL A 128 -1.30 -12.80 -5.44
N VAL A 129 -1.08 -13.85 -4.66
CA VAL A 129 -0.64 -15.16 -5.18
C VAL A 129 -1.64 -15.65 -6.22
N SER A 130 -1.16 -15.93 -7.44
CA SER A 130 -2.01 -16.26 -8.58
C SER A 130 -1.71 -17.66 -9.10
N TRP A 131 -0.57 -17.85 -9.76
CA TRP A 131 -0.19 -19.14 -10.37
C TRP A 131 1.33 -19.35 -10.41
N GLY A 132 1.75 -20.56 -10.75
CA GLY A 132 3.15 -20.93 -10.92
C GLY A 132 3.30 -22.38 -11.39
N GLU A 133 4.50 -22.76 -11.81
CA GLU A 133 4.83 -24.14 -12.14
C GLU A 133 5.68 -24.79 -11.03
N GLY A 134 5.04 -25.66 -10.24
CA GLY A 134 5.68 -26.27 -9.08
C GLY A 134 5.70 -25.33 -7.88
N CYS A 135 6.55 -25.64 -6.89
CA CYS A 135 6.71 -24.80 -5.70
C CYS A 135 8.20 -24.60 -5.41
N GLY A 136 8.69 -23.37 -5.58
CA GLY A 136 10.08 -23.03 -5.27
C GLY A 136 11.12 -23.61 -6.23
N ARG A 137 10.73 -23.92 -7.48
CA ARG A 137 11.69 -24.37 -8.50
C ARG A 137 12.60 -23.19 -8.89
N PRO A 138 13.94 -23.36 -8.95
CA PRO A 138 14.87 -22.25 -9.19
C PRO A 138 14.60 -21.42 -10.45
N ASP A 139 14.14 -22.09 -11.51
CA ASP A 139 13.86 -21.49 -12.82
C ASP A 139 12.36 -21.25 -13.07
N ARG A 140 11.50 -21.36 -12.06
CA ARG A 140 10.06 -21.04 -12.17
C ARG A 140 9.64 -20.09 -11.05
N PRO A 141 9.77 -18.77 -11.26
CA PRO A 141 9.29 -17.77 -10.31
C PRO A 141 7.78 -17.90 -10.09
N GLY A 142 7.32 -17.72 -8.85
CA GLY A 142 5.89 -17.55 -8.58
C GLY A 142 5.34 -16.32 -9.28
N VAL A 143 4.10 -16.41 -9.78
CA VAL A 143 3.40 -15.35 -10.50
C VAL A 143 2.24 -14.83 -9.65
N TYR A 144 2.17 -13.52 -9.55
CA TYR A 144 1.26 -12.78 -8.69
C TYR A 144 0.47 -11.79 -9.53
N ALA A 145 -0.81 -11.58 -9.22
CA ALA A 145 -1.53 -10.43 -9.76
C ALA A 145 -0.93 -9.16 -9.16
N ARG A 146 -0.50 -8.21 -10.00
CA ARG A 146 0.20 -7.00 -9.58
C ARG A 146 -0.79 -5.98 -9.05
N VAL A 147 -0.77 -5.73 -7.73
CA VAL A 147 -1.77 -4.87 -7.07
C VAL A 147 -1.81 -3.45 -7.67
N THR A 148 -0.67 -2.88 -8.05
CA THR A 148 -0.61 -1.53 -8.64
C THR A 148 -1.39 -1.41 -9.95
N ALA A 149 -1.56 -2.50 -10.71
CA ALA A 149 -2.40 -2.53 -11.91
C ALA A 149 -3.90 -2.41 -11.58
N TYR A 150 -4.29 -2.67 -10.34
CA TYR A 150 -5.67 -2.74 -9.89
C TYR A 150 -6.06 -1.66 -8.87
N VAL A 151 -5.13 -0.82 -8.41
CA VAL A 151 -5.42 0.24 -7.41
C VAL A 151 -6.61 1.11 -7.80
N ASN A 152 -6.67 1.57 -9.06
CA ASN A 152 -7.81 2.36 -9.55
C ASN A 152 -9.13 1.58 -9.53
N TRP A 153 -9.10 0.29 -9.88
CA TRP A 153 -10.25 -0.59 -9.84
C TRP A 153 -10.70 -0.83 -8.38
N ILE A 154 -9.75 -0.98 -7.46
CA ILE A 154 -10.02 -1.12 -6.02
C ILE A 154 -10.72 0.13 -5.48
N HIS A 155 -10.17 1.33 -5.72
CA HIS A 155 -10.79 2.59 -5.29
C HIS A 155 -12.17 2.84 -5.92
N HIS A 156 -12.40 2.36 -7.14
CA HIS A 156 -13.71 2.46 -7.77
C HIS A 156 -14.79 1.61 -7.05
N HIS A 157 -14.40 0.46 -6.50
CA HIS A 157 -15.33 -0.49 -5.86
C HIS A 157 -15.38 -0.38 -4.33
N ILE A 158 -14.33 0.15 -3.71
CA ILE A 158 -14.29 0.54 -2.31
C ILE A 158 -14.43 2.06 -2.28
N PRO A 159 -15.66 2.61 -2.29
CA PRO A 159 -15.83 4.03 -2.01
C PRO A 159 -15.14 4.29 -0.69
N GLU A 160 -14.28 5.31 -0.62
CA GLU A 160 -13.68 5.71 0.64
C GLU A 160 -14.82 5.80 1.64
N SER A 161 -14.79 4.91 2.64
CA SER A 161 -15.70 5.01 3.78
C SER A 161 -15.33 6.34 4.37
N GLY A 162 -16.10 7.37 4.02
CA GLY A 162 -15.75 8.75 4.23
C GLY A 162 -15.08 8.84 5.58
N GLY A 163 -13.76 9.00 5.56
CA GLY A 163 -13.10 9.60 6.69
C GLY A 163 -13.94 10.83 6.97
N LEU A 164 -14.05 11.21 8.23
CA LEU A 164 -14.44 12.56 8.58
C LEU A 164 -13.39 13.52 7.99
N GLY A 165 -13.32 13.60 6.66
CA GLY A 165 -12.78 14.69 5.90
C GLY A 165 -13.61 15.85 6.38
N MET A 166 -12.95 16.69 7.16
CA MET A 166 -13.40 18.01 7.56
C MET A 166 -13.55 18.91 6.32
N GLN A 167 -14.25 18.46 5.28
CA GLN A 167 -14.56 19.20 4.06
C GLN A 167 -16.02 19.68 4.02
N GLY A 168 -16.76 19.57 5.13
CA GLY A 168 -18.18 19.90 5.17
C GLY A 168 -18.69 20.58 6.44
N LEU A 169 -17.81 21.19 7.25
CA LEU A 169 -18.26 21.96 8.41
C LEU A 169 -18.36 23.45 8.06
N PRO A 170 -19.58 24.04 7.98
CA PRO A 170 -19.78 25.41 7.54
C PRO A 170 -19.32 26.48 8.55
N TRP A 171 -18.65 26.08 9.65
CA TRP A 171 -18.15 26.99 10.69
C TRP A 171 -16.66 27.36 10.56
N ALA A 172 -15.91 26.76 9.63
CA ALA A 172 -14.53 27.16 9.36
C ALA A 172 -14.35 28.66 9.00
N PRO A 173 -15.28 29.34 8.30
CA PRO A 173 -15.15 30.78 8.06
C PRO A 173 -15.47 31.64 9.30
N LEU A 174 -16.19 31.10 10.29
CA LEU A 174 -16.61 31.86 11.48
C LEU A 174 -15.50 32.04 12.50
N LEU A 175 -14.58 31.08 12.64
CA LEU A 175 -13.42 31.25 13.52
C LEU A 175 -12.33 32.13 12.90
N ALA A 176 -12.10 32.05 11.59
CA ALA A 176 -11.12 32.90 10.90
C ALA A 176 -11.48 34.41 11.01
N ALA A 177 -12.77 34.74 11.02
CA ALA A 177 -13.26 36.11 11.20
C ALA A 177 -13.01 36.70 12.60
N LEU A 178 -12.78 35.87 13.62
CA LEU A 178 -12.50 36.32 14.99
C LEU A 178 -11.01 36.58 15.26
N PHE A 179 -10.11 35.97 14.47
CA PHE A 179 -8.67 36.14 14.64
C PHE A 179 -8.09 37.34 13.88
N TRP A 180 -8.71 37.77 12.78
CA TRP A 180 -8.21 38.89 11.98
C TRP A 180 -8.30 40.27 12.68
N PRO A 181 -9.39 40.61 13.39
CA PRO A 181 -9.49 41.89 14.10
C PRO A 181 -8.48 41.98 15.26
N SER A 182 -8.27 40.87 15.97
CA SER A 182 -7.35 40.77 17.10
C SER A 182 -5.89 40.92 16.67
N LEU A 183 -5.51 40.28 15.56
CA LEU A 183 -4.17 40.42 14.98
C LEU A 183 -3.94 41.84 14.43
N PHE A 184 -4.96 42.46 13.83
CA PHE A 184 -4.88 43.84 13.35
C PHE A 184 -4.72 44.84 14.49
N LEU A 185 -5.45 44.68 15.60
CA LEU A 185 -5.31 45.52 16.80
C LEU A 185 -3.93 45.40 17.46
N LEU A 186 -3.35 44.19 17.50
CA LEU A 186 -1.98 43.97 18.00
C LEU A 186 -0.92 44.64 17.12
N LEU A 187 -1.09 44.61 15.80
CA LEU A 187 -0.17 45.27 14.87
C LEU A 187 -0.26 46.80 14.98
N VAL A 188 -1.47 47.36 15.08
CA VAL A 188 -1.66 48.81 15.22
C VAL A 188 -1.14 49.32 16.56
N SER A 189 -1.36 48.60 17.66
CA SER A 189 -0.84 48.97 18.97
C SER A 189 0.70 48.89 19.01
N GLY A 190 1.29 47.85 18.41
CA GLY A 190 2.74 47.73 18.28
C GLY A 190 3.38 48.90 17.53
N VAL A 191 2.77 49.32 16.41
CA VAL A 191 3.23 50.47 15.62
C VAL A 191 3.08 51.80 16.37
N LEU A 192 1.98 51.99 17.11
CA LEU A 192 1.77 53.19 17.93
C LEU A 192 2.78 53.28 19.08
N MET A 193 3.05 52.17 19.77
CA MET A 193 4.04 52.13 20.85
C MET A 193 5.46 52.39 20.32
N ALA A 194 5.81 51.83 19.16
CA ALA A 194 7.10 52.10 18.51
C ALA A 194 7.26 53.58 18.12
N LYS A 195 6.21 54.19 17.55
CA LYS A 195 6.20 55.62 17.23
C LYS A 195 6.31 56.49 18.49
N TYR A 196 5.57 56.16 19.54
CA TYR A 196 5.62 56.88 20.81
C TYR A 196 7.03 56.85 21.42
N TRP A 197 7.66 55.66 21.44
CA TRP A 197 9.02 55.48 21.95
C TRP A 197 10.06 56.25 21.13
N LEU A 198 9.94 56.23 19.80
CA LEU A 198 10.82 57.00 18.90
C LEU A 198 10.61 58.52 18.98
N SER A 199 9.40 58.97 19.36
CA SER A 199 9.07 60.38 19.52
C SER A 199 9.33 60.93 20.92
N SER A 200 9.67 60.08 21.88
CA SER A 200 9.92 60.49 23.26
C SER A 200 11.27 61.23 23.35
N PRO A 201 11.31 62.51 23.76
CA PRO A 201 12.56 63.23 23.87
C PRO A 201 13.40 62.67 25.02
N SER A 202 14.60 62.20 24.69
CA SER A 202 15.62 61.79 25.64
C SER A 202 16.10 63.01 26.43
N TYR A 203 15.79 63.09 27.72
CA TYR A 203 16.38 64.06 28.63
C TYR A 203 17.89 63.78 28.78
N PRO A 204 18.77 64.79 28.69
CA PRO A 204 20.20 64.56 28.87
C PRO A 204 20.48 64.22 30.34
N ALA A 205 21.25 63.15 30.54
CA ALA A 205 21.79 62.79 31.84
C ALA A 205 22.75 63.90 32.29
N SER A 206 22.45 64.55 33.41
CA SER A 206 23.37 65.43 34.12
C SER A 206 24.51 64.61 34.71
N GLU A 207 25.75 64.99 34.40
CA GLU A 207 26.97 64.52 35.04
C GLU A 207 26.93 64.77 36.55
N LEU A 208 27.32 63.75 37.33
CA LEU A 208 28.16 63.81 38.54
C LEU A 208 28.51 62.39 39.01
#